data_AF-A0A962DFJ9-F1
#
_entry.id   AF-A0A962DFJ9-F1
#
_cell.length_a   1.000
_cell.length_b   1.000
_cell.length_c   1.000
_cell.angle_alpha   90.00
_cell.angle_beta   90.00
_cell.angle_gamma   90.00
#
_symmetry.space_group_name_H-M   'P 1'
#
loop_
_entity.id
_entity.type
_entity.pdbx_description
1 polymer ?
#
loop_
_entity_poly.entity_id
_entity_poly.type
_entity_poly.pdbx_seq_one_letter_code
_entity_poly.pdbx_strand_id
1 'polypeptide(L)' 'ADLYVRHGAQSTTSSYDCRPYKNGNTESCSFSSPASGTWYIDIRGYSAASGVTLNVTAD' A
#
# COMPACT_ATOMS: atom_id res chain seq x y z
N ALA A 1 -4.49 -9.82 -2.62
CA ALA A 1 -3.51 -9.27 -1.65
C ALA A 1 -4.07 -7.94 -1.18
N ASP A 2 -3.72 -7.48 0.02
CA ASP A 2 -4.09 -6.18 0.54
C ASP A 2 -2.82 -5.30 0.64
N LEU A 3 -2.93 -4.06 0.19
CA LEU A 3 -1.89 -3.06 0.10
C LEU A 3 -2.21 -1.98 1.13
N TYR A 4 -1.28 -1.81 2.06
CA TYR A 4 -1.34 -0.77 3.07
C TYR A 4 -0.20 0.21 2.79
N VAL A 5 -0.57 1.47 2.58
CA VAL A 5 0.41 2.54 2.43
C VAL A 5 0.21 3.55 3.55
N ARG A 6 1.30 3.95 4.20
CA ARG A 6 1.30 4.93 5.27
C ARG A 6 2.52 5.83 5.21
N HIS A 7 2.34 7.11 5.52
CA HIS A 7 3.46 8.06 5.64
C HIS A 7 3.98 8.16 7.08
N GLY A 8 5.30 8.24 7.24
CA GLY A 8 5.97 8.54 8.50
C GLY A 8 6.03 7.41 9.53
N ALA A 9 5.27 6.33 9.36
CA ALA A 9 5.31 5.16 10.24
C ALA A 9 4.85 3.88 9.52
N GLN A 10 5.21 2.73 10.08
CA GLN A 10 4.76 1.43 9.58
C GLN A 10 3.23 1.33 9.56
N SER A 11 2.68 0.76 8.49
CA SER A 11 1.24 0.59 8.36
C SER A 11 0.77 -0.50 9.31
N THR A 12 -0.39 -0.30 9.94
CA THR A 12 -1.04 -1.36 10.73
C THR A 12 -2.44 -1.61 10.18
N THR A 13 -3.06 -2.71 10.59
CA THR A 13 -4.43 -3.06 10.21
C THR A 13 -5.49 -2.01 10.59
N SER A 14 -5.14 -1.05 11.45
CA SER A 14 -6.01 0.04 11.88
C SER A 14 -5.50 1.42 11.49
N SER A 15 -4.28 1.53 10.97
CA SER A 15 -3.68 2.81 10.59
C SER A 15 -3.00 2.68 9.23
N TYR A 16 -3.67 3.21 8.22
CA TYR A 16 -3.27 3.24 6.83
C TYR A 16 -3.77 4.55 6.22
N ASP A 17 -2.94 5.18 5.39
CA ASP A 17 -3.32 6.39 4.64
C ASP A 17 -4.07 6.03 3.36
N CYS A 18 -3.72 4.89 2.76
CA CYS A 18 -4.45 4.37 1.62
C CYS A 18 -4.67 2.86 1.73
N ARG A 19 -5.94 2.50 1.58
CA ARG A 19 -6.42 1.15 1.34
C ARG A 19 -7.51 1.25 0.27
N PRO A 20 -7.18 1.05 -1.01
CA PRO A 20 -8.18 1.03 -2.05
C PRO A 20 -8.95 -0.26 -1.83
N TYR A 21 -10.19 -0.18 -1.34
CA TYR A 21 -11.09 -1.32 -1.07
C TYR A 21 -11.47 -2.11 -2.35
N LYS A 22 -10.51 -2.37 -3.23
CA LYS A 22 -10.70 -3.13 -4.47
C LYS A 22 -10.43 -4.59 -4.18
N ASN A 23 -11.45 -5.40 -4.45
CA ASN A 23 -11.36 -6.85 -4.34
C ASN A 23 -10.47 -7.38 -5.48
N GLY A 24 -9.23 -7.77 -5.18
CA GLY A 24 -8.30 -8.29 -6.19
C GLY A 24 -6.83 -8.27 -5.74
N ASN A 25 -5.91 -8.53 -6.67
CA ASN A 25 -4.46 -8.33 -6.47
C ASN A 25 -3.98 -6.98 -7.02
N THR A 26 -4.88 -6.18 -7.61
CA THR A 26 -4.55 -4.90 -8.24
C THR A 26 -5.06 -3.77 -7.37
N GLU A 27 -4.22 -3.34 -6.43
CA GLU A 27 -4.46 -2.18 -5.59
C GLU A 27 -3.64 -1.00 -6.10
N SER A 28 -4.27 0.18 -6.18
CA SER A 28 -3.62 1.40 -6.62
C SER A 28 -3.99 2.53 -5.66
N CYS A 29 -2.96 3.18 -5.14
CA CYS A 29 -3.05 4.34 -4.27
C CYS A 29 -2.40 5.52 -4.98
N SER A 30 -3.17 6.59 -5.16
CA SER A 30 -2.67 7.85 -5.70
C SER A 30 -2.75 8.92 -4.61
N PHE A 31 -1.58 9.46 -4.26
CA PHE A 31 -1.45 10.59 -3.34
C PHE A 31 -1.15 11.83 -4.17
N SER A 32 -2.08 12.79 -4.21
CA SER A 32 -1.92 14.03 -4.98
C SER A 32 -0.95 15.02 -4.34
N SER A 33 -0.66 14.87 -3.04
CA SER A 33 0.36 15.65 -2.33
C SER A 33 1.03 14.74 -1.32
N PRO A 34 1.99 13.89 -1.75
CA PRO A 34 2.71 13.07 -0.80
C PRO A 34 3.54 14.00 0.09
N ALA A 35 3.32 13.90 1.40
CA ALA A 35 4.18 14.57 2.36
C ALA A 35 5.63 14.08 2.18
N SER A 36 6.59 15.00 2.32
CA SER A 36 8.01 14.65 2.30
C SER A 36 8.34 13.79 3.52
N GLY A 37 9.04 12.67 3.29
CA GLY A 37 9.40 11.74 4.33
C GLY A 37 9.34 10.28 3.86
N THR A 38 9.47 9.37 4.81
CA THR A 38 9.49 7.93 4.52
C THR A 38 8.07 7.41 4.37
N TRP A 39 7.81 6.73 3.26
CA TRP A 39 6.58 5.99 3.02
C TRP A 39 6.79 4.51 3.32
N TYR A 40 5.88 3.93 4.08
CA TYR A 40 5.86 2.52 4.42
C TYR A 40 4.78 1.84 3.61
N ILE A 41 5.17 0.76 2.93
CA ILE A 41 4.28 -0.04 2.09
C ILE A 41 4.30 -1.46 2.63
N ASP A 42 3.16 -1.90 3.16
CA ASP A 42 2.98 -3.22 3.72
C ASP A 42 2.02 -4.01 2.82
N ILE A 43 2.46 -5.18 2.34
CA ILE A 43 1.64 -6.09 1.52
C ILE A 43 1.24 -7.28 2.39
N ARG A 44 -0.06 -7.48 2.58
CA ARG A 44 -0.62 -8.63 3.29
C ARG A 44 -1.42 -9.49 2.32
N GLY A 45 -0.91 -10.68 2.01
CA GLY A 45 -1.69 -11.70 1.32
C GLY A 45 -2.60 -12.44 2.30
N TYR A 46 -3.89 -12.56 1.99
CA TYR A 46 -4.80 -13.46 2.72
C TYR A 46 -4.36 -14.93 2.60
N SER A 47 -3.76 -15.28 1.47
CA SER A 47 -3.15 -16.58 1.17
C SER A 47 -1.72 -16.36 0.65
N ALA A 48 -0.88 -17.40 0.76
CA ALA A 48 0.47 -17.38 0.20
C ALA A 48 0.38 -17.06 -1.30
N ALA A 49 0.91 -15.90 -1.69
CA ALA A 49 0.91 -15.43 -3.06
C ALA A 49 2.34 -15.36 -3.58
N SER A 50 2.55 -15.87 -4.78
CA SER A 50 3.86 -15.89 -5.47
C SER A 50 3.74 -15.06 -6.75
N GLY A 51 4.79 -14.29 -7.10
CA GLY A 51 4.77 -13.45 -8.31
C GLY A 51 3.96 -12.16 -8.15
N VAL A 52 3.92 -11.59 -6.94
CA VAL A 52 3.32 -10.27 -6.71
C VAL A 52 4.28 -9.20 -7.21
N THR A 53 3.83 -8.39 -8.16
CA THR A 53 4.58 -7.23 -8.65
C THR A 53 4.07 -5.98 -7.95
N LEU A 54 4.92 -5.34 -7.14
CA LEU A 54 4.64 -4.02 -6.58
C LEU A 54 5.21 -2.95 -7.51
N ASN A 55 4.35 -2.08 -8.04
CA ASN A 55 4.77 -0.93 -8.82
C ASN A 55 4.52 0.36 -8.03
N VAL A 56 5.59 1.04 -7.62
CA VAL A 56 5.52 2.33 -6.93
C VAL A 56 5.99 3.40 -7.90
N THR A 57 5.13 4.37 -8.19
CA THR A 57 5.49 5.53 -9.00
C THR A 57 5.35 6.76 -8.13
N ALA A 58 6.47 7.45 -7.88
CA ALA A 58 6.50 8.77 -7.27
C ALA A 58 7.11 9.70 -8.32
N ASP A 59 6.34 10.69 -8.77
CA ASP A 59 6.78 11.77 -9.65
C ASP A 59 7.27 12.95 -8.80
#